data_AF-A0A7Y3VBJ7-F1
#
_entry.id   AF-A0A7Y3VBJ7-F1
#
_cell.length_a   1.000
_cell.length_b   1.000
_cell.length_c   1.000
_cell.angle_alpha   90.00
_cell.angle_beta   90.00
_cell.angle_gamma   90.00
#
_symmetry.space_group_name_H-M   'P 1'
#
loop_
_entity.id
_entity.type
_entity.pdbx_description
1 polymer ?
#
loop_
_entity_poly.entity_id
_entity_poly.type
_entity_poly.pdbx_seq_one_letter_code
_entity_poly.pdbx_strand_id
1 'polypeptide(L)'
;MSNMMLMVVLLAVMALAYQLGLTRSKKVASTNTGQVQRLHSRPVYHGMLTLLWAIVPAFIVFVLWSIFSPSLIQYFVLDHLPAEFQPTTADHARVLMNRLNNLVSGFAVADDFARYEIAAADYLQHLQFRSHVLLSGLMATLAATGLVFSTRRIRADLRARNQVENALHILLILCSAVAILTTIGIVLSMVGEAFRFFSFVNPMDFFFGTTWNPRFSTVGTSGQTGFGMLPLLAGTFLIACIALAVAIPIGLMCAIYLAEYAPNRVRSIAKPIIEILAGIPTIVYGFFALITVGPFLTELGHLLHIDIRATSALTAGIVMGLMVIPFISSLSDDILTQVPKALRDGSLGLGATKSETIRKVVLPAALPGITGAVLLAASRAIGETMIVVLAAGNSPVLTGNPFEAVSTMTVTIVNQLTGDTDFASPQSLVAFALGLTLFVITLFLNVIALMIVRKYREQYE
;
A
#
# COMPACT_ATOMS: atom_id res chain seq x y z
N MET A 1 -22.16 -5.38 -22.96
CA MET A 1 -21.45 -6.55 -22.39
C MET A 1 -20.95 -6.14 -21.02
N SER A 2 -21.19 -6.92 -19.97
CA SER A 2 -20.61 -6.58 -18.66
C SER A 2 -19.09 -6.73 -18.71
N ASN A 3 -18.36 -5.91 -17.94
CA ASN A 3 -16.90 -6.00 -17.81
C ASN A 3 -16.44 -7.43 -17.45
N MET A 4 -17.29 -8.19 -16.75
CA MET A 4 -17.07 -9.60 -16.42
C MET A 4 -16.99 -10.51 -17.67
N MET A 5 -17.87 -10.31 -18.65
CA MET A 5 -17.87 -11.07 -19.90
C MET A 5 -16.59 -10.81 -20.72
N LEU A 6 -16.12 -9.56 -20.73
CA LEU A 6 -14.87 -9.19 -21.40
C LEU A 6 -13.65 -9.85 -20.73
N MET A 7 -13.64 -9.93 -19.39
CA MET A 7 -12.59 -10.61 -18.63
C MET A 7 -12.56 -12.12 -18.89
N VAL A 8 -13.74 -12.76 -18.96
CA VAL A 8 -13.85 -14.20 -19.29
C VAL A 8 -13.37 -14.48 -20.72
N VAL A 9 -13.78 -13.67 -21.69
CA VAL A 9 -13.33 -13.79 -23.08
C VAL A 9 -11.81 -13.61 -23.17
N LEU A 10 -11.25 -12.63 -22.46
CA LEU A 10 -9.81 -12.39 -22.45
C LEU A 10 -9.07 -13.60 -21.86
N LEU A 11 -9.49 -14.12 -20.72
CA LEU A 11 -8.94 -15.34 -20.10
C LEU A 11 -8.98 -16.55 -21.06
N ALA A 12 -10.09 -16.75 -21.77
CA ALA A 12 -10.22 -17.82 -22.76
C ALA A 12 -9.23 -17.63 -23.92
N VAL A 13 -9.06 -16.40 -24.42
CA VAL A 13 -8.07 -16.07 -25.45
C VAL A 13 -6.64 -16.30 -24.96
N MET A 14 -6.32 -15.97 -23.70
CA MET A 14 -5.00 -16.23 -23.11
C MET A 14 -4.69 -17.73 -23.08
N ALA A 15 -5.65 -18.54 -22.59
CA ALA A 15 -5.51 -19.98 -22.51
C ALA A 15 -5.32 -20.61 -23.90
N LEU A 16 -6.14 -20.19 -24.88
CA LEU A 16 -6.08 -20.65 -26.25
C LEU A 16 -4.76 -20.26 -26.93
N ALA A 17 -4.30 -19.03 -26.74
CA ALA A 17 -3.03 -18.55 -27.30
C ALA A 17 -1.82 -19.33 -26.75
N TYR A 18 -1.81 -19.56 -25.44
CA TYR A 18 -0.77 -20.36 -24.81
C TYR A 18 -0.77 -21.82 -25.31
N GLN A 19 -1.94 -22.45 -25.35
CA GLN A 19 -2.06 -23.84 -25.81
C GLN A 19 -1.68 -24.01 -27.28
N LEU A 20 -2.06 -23.08 -28.18
CA LEU A 20 -1.68 -23.12 -29.59
C LEU A 20 -0.16 -22.94 -29.78
N GLY A 21 0.47 -22.02 -29.06
CA GLY A 21 1.93 -21.87 -29.09
C GLY A 21 2.68 -23.11 -28.58
N LEU A 22 2.16 -23.74 -27.52
CA LEU A 22 2.74 -24.94 -26.92
C LEU A 22 2.56 -26.19 -27.81
N THR A 23 1.39 -26.37 -28.40
CA THR A 23 1.14 -27.50 -29.32
C THR A 23 1.90 -27.35 -30.63
N ARG A 24 2.01 -26.13 -31.19
CA ARG A 24 2.79 -25.88 -32.41
C ARG A 24 4.28 -26.12 -32.18
N SER A 25 4.85 -25.65 -31.07
CA SER A 25 6.27 -25.88 -30.75
C SER A 25 6.60 -27.37 -30.56
N LYS A 26 5.72 -28.14 -29.91
CA LYS A 26 5.87 -29.61 -29.81
C LYS A 26 5.86 -30.30 -31.17
N LYS A 27 4.96 -29.89 -32.10
CA LYS A 27 4.91 -30.43 -33.47
C LYS A 27 6.19 -30.13 -34.26
N VAL A 28 6.74 -28.92 -34.12
CA VAL A 28 8.01 -28.52 -34.76
C VAL A 28 9.19 -29.34 -34.21
N ALA A 29 9.17 -29.70 -32.92
CA ALA A 29 10.19 -30.57 -32.34
C ALA A 29 10.09 -32.04 -32.79
N SER A 30 8.91 -32.51 -33.23
CA SER A 30 8.67 -33.91 -33.61
C SER A 30 8.80 -34.19 -35.11
N THR A 31 9.06 -33.20 -35.95
CA THR A 31 9.12 -33.35 -37.41
C THR A 31 10.55 -33.22 -37.96
N ASN A 32 11.30 -34.32 -37.92
CA ASN A 32 12.20 -34.78 -39.00
C ASN A 32 12.90 -36.11 -38.65
N THR A 33 12.88 -37.04 -39.61
CA THR A 33 13.76 -38.22 -39.79
C THR A 33 14.83 -38.46 -38.72
N GLY A 34 14.58 -39.36 -37.76
CA GLY A 34 15.60 -40.08 -36.99
C GLY A 34 16.48 -39.30 -36.00
N GLN A 35 16.52 -37.96 -36.06
CA GLN A 35 17.23 -37.11 -35.11
C GLN A 35 16.30 -36.04 -34.56
N VAL A 36 16.07 -36.06 -33.25
CA VAL A 36 15.27 -35.06 -32.53
C VAL A 36 15.90 -33.67 -32.73
N GLN A 37 15.28 -32.82 -33.55
CA GLN A 37 15.69 -31.42 -33.66
C GLN A 37 15.47 -30.74 -32.30
N ARG A 38 16.57 -30.41 -31.63
CA ARG A 38 16.53 -29.70 -30.34
C ARG A 38 16.10 -28.26 -30.61
N LEU A 39 14.91 -27.88 -30.12
CA LEU A 39 14.49 -26.48 -30.08
C LEU A 39 15.48 -25.65 -29.26
N HIS A 40 15.78 -24.42 -29.70
CA HIS A 40 16.61 -23.50 -28.92
C HIS A 40 15.97 -23.14 -27.56
N SER A 41 14.64 -23.11 -27.47
CA SER A 41 13.89 -22.77 -26.25
C SER A 41 12.87 -23.84 -25.89
N ARG A 42 12.60 -24.01 -24.58
CA ARG A 42 11.59 -24.96 -24.10
C ARG A 42 10.21 -24.59 -24.67
N PRO A 43 9.35 -25.56 -25.04
CA PRO A 43 8.00 -25.32 -25.59
C PRO A 43 7.13 -24.33 -24.80
N VAL A 44 7.32 -24.28 -23.47
CA VAL A 44 6.65 -23.33 -22.56
C VAL A 44 6.89 -21.88 -22.97
N TYR A 45 8.11 -21.51 -23.37
CA TYR A 45 8.44 -20.14 -23.79
C TYR A 45 7.78 -19.75 -25.12
N HIS A 46 7.56 -20.70 -26.02
CA HIS A 46 6.81 -20.45 -27.26
C HIS A 46 5.32 -20.25 -27.00
N GLY A 47 4.76 -20.97 -26.02
CA GLY A 47 3.40 -20.72 -25.49
C GLY A 47 3.29 -19.32 -24.89
N MET A 48 4.21 -18.96 -23.99
CA MET A 48 4.25 -17.62 -23.37
C MET A 48 4.42 -16.49 -24.39
N LEU A 49 5.31 -16.65 -25.37
CA LEU A 49 5.51 -15.65 -26.42
C LEU A 49 4.23 -15.42 -27.25
N THR A 50 3.51 -16.50 -27.56
CA THR A 50 2.25 -16.44 -28.31
C THR A 50 1.14 -15.77 -27.50
N LEU A 51 1.09 -16.05 -26.20
CA LEU A 51 0.23 -15.36 -25.26
C LEU A 51 0.54 -13.85 -25.22
N LEU A 52 1.81 -13.45 -25.11
CA LEU A 52 2.21 -12.04 -25.07
C LEU A 52 1.82 -11.29 -26.35
N TRP A 53 2.08 -11.85 -27.52
CA TRP A 53 1.69 -11.22 -28.79
C TRP A 53 0.18 -11.10 -28.99
N ALA A 54 -0.61 -12.02 -28.43
CA ALA A 54 -2.06 -11.94 -28.49
C ALA A 54 -2.63 -10.90 -27.50
N ILE A 55 -2.05 -10.75 -26.31
CA ILE A 55 -2.64 -9.92 -25.25
C ILE A 55 -2.10 -8.50 -25.24
N VAL A 56 -0.77 -8.33 -25.31
CA VAL A 56 -0.14 -7.03 -25.06
C VAL A 56 -0.67 -5.94 -26.00
N PRO A 57 -0.79 -6.15 -27.32
CA PRO A 57 -1.35 -5.13 -28.22
C PRO A 57 -2.82 -4.81 -27.93
N ALA A 58 -3.63 -5.85 -27.66
CA ALA A 58 -5.04 -5.68 -27.32
C ALA A 58 -5.21 -4.92 -26.00
N PHE A 59 -4.35 -5.19 -25.02
CA PHE A 59 -4.34 -4.52 -23.73
C PHE A 59 -3.92 -3.05 -23.84
N ILE A 60 -2.92 -2.73 -24.66
CA ILE A 60 -2.52 -1.33 -24.93
C ILE A 60 -3.71 -0.54 -25.50
N VAL A 61 -4.42 -1.11 -26.47
CA VAL A 61 -5.62 -0.47 -27.03
C VAL A 61 -6.72 -0.32 -25.99
N PHE A 62 -6.94 -1.32 -25.14
CA PHE A 62 -7.89 -1.22 -24.03
C PHE A 62 -7.56 -0.05 -23.09
N VAL A 63 -6.29 0.09 -22.70
CA VAL A 63 -5.85 1.18 -21.82
C VAL A 63 -6.04 2.53 -22.49
N LEU A 64 -5.58 2.70 -23.73
CA LEU A 64 -5.75 3.95 -24.48
C LEU A 64 -7.23 4.31 -24.65
N TRP A 65 -8.06 3.33 -25.04
CA TRP A 65 -9.49 3.55 -25.20
C TRP A 65 -10.17 3.93 -23.88
N SER A 66 -9.77 3.31 -22.76
CA SER A 66 -10.32 3.63 -21.43
C SER A 66 -9.96 5.04 -20.96
N ILE A 67 -8.78 5.55 -21.35
CA ILE A 67 -8.34 6.92 -21.04
C ILE A 67 -9.08 7.95 -21.90
N PHE A 68 -9.19 7.72 -23.21
CA PHE A 68 -9.69 8.74 -24.15
C PHE A 68 -11.20 8.66 -24.45
N SER A 69 -11.80 7.47 -24.40
CA SER A 69 -13.22 7.29 -24.76
C SER A 69 -14.17 8.10 -23.88
N PRO A 70 -14.00 8.23 -22.55
CA PRO A 70 -14.93 9.01 -21.72
C PRO A 70 -14.99 10.48 -22.14
N SER A 71 -13.84 11.10 -22.41
CA SER A 71 -13.76 12.50 -22.86
C SER A 71 -14.40 12.71 -24.23
N LEU A 72 -14.19 11.79 -25.16
CA LEU A 72 -14.81 11.86 -26.49
C LEU A 72 -16.34 11.66 -26.41
N ILE A 73 -16.81 10.69 -25.62
CA ILE A 73 -18.24 10.45 -25.42
C ILE A 73 -18.89 11.69 -24.82
N GLN A 74 -18.28 12.29 -23.80
CA GLN A 74 -18.78 13.51 -23.19
C GLN A 74 -18.87 14.65 -24.22
N TYR A 75 -17.83 14.85 -25.02
CA TYR A 75 -17.83 15.87 -26.08
C TYR A 75 -19.00 15.68 -27.05
N PHE A 76 -19.19 14.46 -27.59
CA PHE A 76 -20.27 14.18 -28.54
C PHE A 76 -21.66 14.31 -27.93
N VAL A 77 -21.83 13.98 -26.64
CA VAL A 77 -23.12 14.11 -25.95
C VAL A 77 -23.47 15.56 -25.70
N LEU A 78 -22.50 16.38 -25.29
CA LEU A 78 -22.70 17.82 -25.06
C LEU A 78 -22.95 18.57 -26.37
N ASP A 79 -22.28 18.21 -27.45
CA ASP A 79 -22.49 18.79 -28.78
C ASP A 79 -23.88 18.44 -29.35
N HIS A 80 -24.45 17.29 -28.95
CA HIS A 80 -25.79 16.87 -29.36
C HIS A 80 -26.92 17.60 -28.62
N LEU A 81 -26.63 18.35 -27.55
CA LEU A 81 -27.64 19.11 -26.82
C LEU A 81 -28.10 20.34 -27.62
N PRO A 82 -29.40 20.71 -27.53
CA PRO A 82 -29.88 21.97 -28.09
C PRO A 82 -29.06 23.15 -27.56
N ALA A 83 -28.80 24.15 -28.42
CA ALA A 83 -27.95 25.31 -28.10
C ALA A 83 -28.37 26.06 -26.81
N GLU A 84 -29.65 26.00 -26.44
CA GLU A 84 -30.21 26.59 -25.22
C GLU A 84 -29.75 25.90 -23.92
N PHE A 85 -29.41 24.61 -23.99
CA PHE A 85 -29.06 23.78 -22.82
C PHE A 85 -27.59 23.34 -22.81
N GLN A 86 -26.77 23.90 -23.69
CA GLN A 86 -25.34 23.63 -23.68
C GLN A 86 -24.69 24.28 -22.45
N PRO A 87 -23.89 23.52 -21.66
CA PRO A 87 -23.30 24.04 -20.44
C PRO A 87 -22.27 25.14 -20.76
N THR A 88 -22.44 26.29 -20.11
CA THR A 88 -21.53 27.44 -20.25
C THR A 88 -20.28 27.33 -19.37
N THR A 89 -20.30 26.47 -18.35
CA THR A 89 -19.19 26.23 -17.40
C THR A 89 -18.87 24.74 -17.28
N ALA A 90 -17.62 24.42 -16.92
CA ALA A 90 -17.16 23.05 -16.76
C ALA A 90 -17.90 22.29 -15.64
N ASP A 91 -18.31 22.99 -14.58
CA ASP A 91 -19.05 22.37 -13.47
C ASP A 91 -20.48 22.03 -13.87
N HIS A 92 -21.16 22.89 -14.63
CA HIS A 92 -22.48 22.56 -15.19
C HIS A 92 -22.40 21.33 -16.10
N ALA A 93 -21.36 21.22 -16.93
CA ALA A 93 -21.14 20.06 -17.78
C ALA A 93 -20.95 18.76 -16.97
N ARG A 94 -20.20 18.81 -15.87
CA ARG A 94 -19.98 17.67 -14.97
C ARG A 94 -21.28 17.24 -14.27
N VAL A 95 -22.05 18.19 -13.75
CA VAL A 95 -23.32 17.91 -13.06
C VAL A 95 -24.32 17.27 -14.03
N LEU A 96 -24.47 17.84 -15.23
CA LEU A 96 -25.35 17.29 -16.27
C LEU A 96 -24.92 15.86 -16.65
N MET A 97 -23.62 15.64 -16.88
CA MET A 97 -23.09 14.31 -17.21
C MET A 97 -23.35 13.29 -16.09
N ASN A 98 -23.23 13.67 -14.83
CA ASN A 98 -23.57 12.81 -13.69
C ASN A 98 -25.07 12.48 -13.65
N ARG A 99 -25.95 13.46 -13.93
CA ARG A 99 -27.40 13.20 -14.04
C ARG A 99 -27.71 12.22 -15.17
N LEU A 100 -27.12 12.39 -16.35
CA LEU A 100 -27.32 11.49 -17.50
C LEU A 100 -26.82 10.08 -17.19
N ASN A 101 -25.65 9.93 -16.56
CA ASN A 101 -25.14 8.62 -16.13
C ASN A 101 -26.02 7.94 -15.08
N ASN A 102 -26.63 8.70 -14.16
CA ASN A 102 -27.59 8.16 -13.19
C ASN A 102 -28.88 7.68 -13.88
N LEU A 103 -29.32 8.37 -14.94
CA LEU A 103 -30.46 7.97 -15.76
C LEU A 103 -30.18 6.67 -16.53
N VAL A 104 -29.01 6.58 -17.18
CA VAL A 104 -28.58 5.36 -17.90
C VAL A 104 -28.36 4.16 -16.97
N SER A 105 -27.87 4.39 -15.76
CA SER A 105 -27.62 3.31 -14.78
C SER A 105 -28.88 2.82 -14.06
N GLY A 106 -30.02 3.48 -14.23
CA GLY A 106 -31.29 3.10 -13.61
C GLY A 106 -31.41 3.47 -12.13
N PHE A 107 -30.44 4.19 -11.56
CA PHE A 107 -30.44 4.71 -10.18
C PHE A 107 -31.02 6.14 -10.09
N ALA A 108 -31.84 6.54 -11.05
CA ALA A 108 -32.46 7.84 -11.08
C ALA A 108 -33.45 8.02 -9.91
N VAL A 109 -33.29 9.09 -9.14
CA VAL A 109 -34.32 9.56 -8.20
C VAL A 109 -35.43 10.20 -9.04
N ALA A 110 -36.64 9.66 -8.96
CA ALA A 110 -37.81 10.10 -9.73
C ALA A 110 -38.24 11.52 -9.31
N ASP A 111 -38.28 12.46 -10.27
CA ASP A 111 -39.55 13.05 -10.78
C ASP A 111 -39.36 14.27 -11.72
N ASP A 112 -38.14 14.69 -12.06
CA ASP A 112 -37.96 15.97 -12.80
C ASP A 112 -36.84 15.93 -13.87
N PHE A 113 -36.84 14.88 -14.70
CA PHE A 113 -35.95 14.84 -15.87
C PHE A 113 -36.62 15.49 -17.07
N ALA A 114 -36.00 16.55 -17.58
CA ALA A 114 -36.50 17.24 -18.75
C ALA A 114 -36.41 16.33 -19.99
N ARG A 115 -37.27 16.57 -20.99
CA ARG A 115 -37.34 15.77 -22.21
C ARG A 115 -36.01 15.71 -22.98
N TYR A 116 -35.21 16.78 -22.91
CA TYR A 116 -33.87 16.81 -23.50
C TYR A 116 -32.87 15.93 -22.75
N GLU A 117 -33.01 15.76 -21.43
CA GLU A 117 -32.13 14.90 -20.62
C GLU A 117 -32.39 13.42 -20.92
N ILE A 118 -33.66 13.04 -21.12
CA ILE A 118 -34.02 11.68 -21.53
C ILE A 118 -33.45 11.36 -22.93
N ALA A 119 -33.60 12.28 -23.88
CA ALA A 119 -33.05 12.11 -25.23
C ALA A 119 -31.51 12.05 -25.23
N ALA A 120 -30.86 12.90 -24.44
CA ALA A 120 -29.40 12.90 -24.27
C ALA A 120 -28.90 11.63 -23.56
N ALA A 121 -29.65 11.10 -22.59
CA ALA A 121 -29.34 9.85 -21.91
C ALA A 121 -29.46 8.63 -22.85
N ASP A 122 -30.48 8.59 -23.70
CA ASP A 122 -30.61 7.55 -24.72
C ASP A 122 -29.47 7.61 -25.74
N TYR A 123 -29.12 8.82 -26.21
CA TYR A 123 -27.97 9.02 -27.08
C TYR A 123 -26.65 8.59 -26.42
N LEU A 124 -26.44 8.94 -25.15
CA LEU A 124 -25.31 8.52 -24.34
C LEU A 124 -25.23 6.99 -24.24
N GLN A 125 -26.36 6.32 -23.96
CA GLN A 125 -26.43 4.86 -23.88
C GLN A 125 -26.03 4.20 -25.20
N HIS A 126 -26.53 4.72 -26.33
CA HIS A 126 -26.16 4.24 -27.66
C HIS A 126 -24.66 4.44 -27.95
N LEU A 127 -24.10 5.59 -27.57
CA LEU A 127 -22.70 5.91 -27.79
C LEU A 127 -21.76 5.04 -26.93
N GLN A 128 -22.12 4.83 -25.66
CA GLN A 128 -21.42 3.91 -24.75
C GLN A 128 -21.46 2.47 -25.29
N PHE A 129 -22.63 2.00 -25.74
CA PHE A 129 -22.78 0.67 -26.31
C PHE A 129 -21.91 0.50 -27.57
N ARG A 130 -21.97 1.45 -28.51
CA ARG A 130 -21.13 1.44 -29.73
C ARG A 130 -19.64 1.46 -29.38
N SER A 131 -19.24 2.31 -28.43
CA SER A 131 -17.85 2.38 -27.95
C SER A 131 -17.37 1.03 -27.41
N HIS A 132 -18.16 0.35 -26.58
CA HIS A 132 -17.81 -0.97 -26.06
C HIS A 132 -17.76 -2.07 -27.14
N VAL A 133 -18.68 -2.06 -28.09
CA VAL A 133 -18.68 -3.02 -29.22
C VAL A 133 -17.45 -2.80 -30.11
N LEU A 134 -17.13 -1.54 -30.44
CA LEU A 134 -15.93 -1.20 -31.22
C LEU A 134 -14.66 -1.61 -30.50
N LEU A 135 -14.55 -1.30 -29.20
CA LEU A 135 -13.40 -1.69 -28.39
C LEU A 135 -13.20 -3.20 -28.37
N SER A 136 -14.26 -3.96 -28.04
CA SER A 136 -14.20 -5.43 -27.98
C SER A 136 -13.87 -6.05 -29.34
N GLY A 137 -14.44 -5.53 -30.42
CA GLY A 137 -14.09 -5.95 -31.78
C GLY A 137 -12.62 -5.67 -32.12
N LEU A 138 -12.12 -4.46 -31.83
CA LEU A 138 -10.74 -4.08 -32.05
C LEU A 138 -9.76 -4.94 -31.23
N MET A 139 -10.05 -5.19 -29.96
CA MET A 139 -9.26 -6.08 -29.11
C MET A 139 -9.23 -7.52 -29.65
N ALA A 140 -10.38 -8.05 -30.08
CA ALA A 140 -10.47 -9.40 -30.63
C ALA A 140 -9.66 -9.54 -31.94
N THR A 141 -9.73 -8.54 -32.83
CA THR A 141 -8.93 -8.53 -34.07
C THR A 141 -7.43 -8.48 -33.78
N LEU A 142 -6.99 -7.62 -32.86
CA LEU A 142 -5.57 -7.53 -32.47
C LEU A 142 -5.07 -8.80 -31.79
N ALA A 143 -5.89 -9.43 -30.96
CA ALA A 143 -5.54 -10.69 -30.33
C ALA A 143 -5.43 -11.83 -31.34
N ALA A 144 -6.37 -11.90 -32.31
CA ALA A 144 -6.33 -12.88 -33.38
C ALA A 144 -5.12 -12.66 -34.31
N THR A 145 -4.81 -11.42 -34.69
CA THR A 145 -3.64 -11.12 -35.52
C THR A 145 -2.34 -11.44 -34.78
N GLY A 146 -2.23 -11.07 -33.51
CA GLY A 146 -1.08 -11.41 -32.65
C GLY A 146 -0.87 -12.92 -32.49
N LEU A 147 -1.96 -13.67 -32.30
CA LEU A 147 -1.96 -15.12 -32.24
C LEU A 147 -1.46 -15.75 -33.54
N VAL A 148 -2.03 -15.34 -34.69
CA VAL A 148 -1.66 -15.85 -36.02
C VAL A 148 -0.22 -15.49 -36.36
N PHE A 149 0.19 -14.25 -36.07
CA PHE A 149 1.54 -13.76 -36.28
C PHE A 149 2.58 -14.57 -35.50
N SER A 150 2.36 -14.76 -34.19
CA SER A 150 3.29 -15.51 -33.35
C SER A 150 3.35 -16.98 -33.75
N THR A 151 2.20 -17.64 -33.94
CA THR A 151 2.15 -19.08 -34.29
C THR A 151 2.80 -19.39 -35.65
N ARG A 152 2.69 -18.48 -36.64
CA ARG A 152 3.39 -18.60 -37.93
C ARG A 152 4.91 -18.43 -37.82
N ARG A 153 5.38 -17.73 -36.79
CA ARG A 153 6.81 -17.46 -36.56
C ARG A 153 7.53 -18.54 -35.76
N ILE A 154 6.81 -19.51 -35.17
CA ILE A 154 7.40 -20.61 -34.39
C ILE A 154 8.24 -21.51 -35.33
N ARG A 155 9.56 -21.40 -35.19
CA ARG A 155 10.60 -22.20 -35.86
C ARG A 155 11.61 -22.70 -34.82
N ALA A 156 12.42 -23.70 -35.18
CA ALA A 156 13.36 -24.33 -34.23
C ALA A 156 14.49 -23.41 -33.73
N ASP A 157 14.84 -22.40 -34.54
CA ASP A 157 15.85 -21.37 -34.28
C ASP A 157 15.32 -20.16 -33.48
N LEU A 158 14.00 -20.04 -33.32
CA LEU A 158 13.39 -18.91 -32.63
C LEU A 158 13.80 -18.90 -31.16
N ARG A 159 14.51 -17.84 -30.75
CA ARG A 159 14.92 -17.58 -29.36
C ARG A 159 13.76 -17.04 -28.51
N ALA A 160 12.71 -17.84 -28.35
CA ALA A 160 11.49 -17.43 -27.64
C ALA A 160 11.76 -17.03 -26.19
N ARG A 161 12.70 -17.71 -25.51
CA ARG A 161 13.11 -17.37 -24.14
C ARG A 161 13.56 -15.91 -24.03
N ASN A 162 14.49 -15.47 -24.88
CA ASN A 162 15.04 -14.11 -24.81
C ASN A 162 13.97 -13.04 -25.06
N GLN A 163 13.02 -13.29 -25.95
CA GLN A 163 11.92 -12.35 -26.20
C GLN A 163 10.95 -12.25 -25.01
N VAL A 164 10.61 -13.40 -24.41
CA VAL A 164 9.77 -13.44 -23.19
C VAL A 164 10.47 -12.77 -22.02
N GLU A 165 11.76 -13.07 -21.79
CA GLU A 165 12.56 -12.44 -20.74
C GLU A 165 12.68 -10.92 -20.95
N ASN A 166 12.89 -10.45 -22.19
CA ASN A 166 12.93 -9.03 -22.49
C ASN A 166 11.57 -8.34 -22.27
N ALA A 167 10.47 -8.99 -22.65
CA ALA A 167 9.12 -8.47 -22.41
C ALA A 167 8.80 -8.36 -20.91
N LEU A 168 9.17 -9.39 -20.13
CA LEU A 168 9.03 -9.37 -18.67
C LEU A 168 9.92 -8.29 -18.03
N HIS A 169 11.15 -8.13 -18.52
CA HIS A 169 12.07 -7.09 -18.03
C HIS A 169 11.53 -5.67 -18.31
N ILE A 170 11.00 -5.42 -19.51
CA ILE A 170 10.33 -4.15 -19.84
C ILE A 170 9.10 -3.92 -18.94
N LEU A 171 8.28 -4.95 -18.72
CA LEU A 171 7.13 -4.85 -17.82
C LEU A 171 7.57 -4.48 -16.39
N LEU A 172 8.60 -5.14 -15.87
CA LEU A 172 9.15 -4.84 -14.54
C LEU A 172 9.71 -3.41 -14.46
N ILE A 173 10.39 -2.93 -15.50
CA ILE A 173 10.85 -1.54 -15.59
C ILE A 173 9.65 -0.58 -15.58
N LEU A 174 8.61 -0.83 -16.37
CA LEU A 174 7.42 0.02 -16.41
C LEU A 174 6.69 0.05 -15.06
N CYS A 175 6.51 -1.10 -14.42
CA CYS A 175 5.92 -1.18 -13.08
C CYS A 175 6.75 -0.40 -12.05
N SER A 176 8.08 -0.56 -12.07
CA SER A 176 8.99 0.17 -11.19
C SER A 176 8.94 1.68 -11.46
N ALA A 177 8.93 2.10 -12.74
CA ALA A 177 8.83 3.50 -13.11
C ALA A 177 7.52 4.14 -12.65
N VAL A 178 6.38 3.45 -12.83
CA VAL A 178 5.07 3.93 -12.34
C VAL A 178 5.09 4.07 -10.81
N ALA A 179 5.64 3.10 -10.08
CA ALA A 179 5.74 3.19 -8.61
C ALA A 179 6.61 4.39 -8.16
N ILE A 180 7.76 4.61 -8.82
CA ILE A 180 8.65 5.74 -8.52
C ILE A 180 7.97 7.08 -8.85
N LEU A 181 7.38 7.20 -10.05
CA LEU A 181 6.68 8.42 -10.48
C LEU A 181 5.49 8.74 -9.58
N THR A 182 4.74 7.72 -9.14
CA THR A 182 3.63 7.89 -8.20
C THR A 182 4.14 8.38 -6.85
N THR A 183 5.24 7.82 -6.35
CA THR A 183 5.87 8.25 -5.09
C THR A 183 6.34 9.71 -5.18
N ILE A 184 7.00 10.08 -6.28
CA ILE A 184 7.40 11.47 -6.55
C ILE A 184 6.16 12.37 -6.62
N GLY A 185 5.11 11.94 -7.33
CA GLY A 185 3.85 12.69 -7.44
C GLY A 185 3.18 12.94 -6.08
N ILE A 186 3.13 11.93 -5.21
CA ILE A 186 2.62 12.08 -3.83
C ILE A 186 3.46 13.10 -3.06
N VAL A 187 4.79 12.98 -3.09
CA VAL A 187 5.69 13.90 -2.38
C VAL A 187 5.54 15.33 -2.90
N LEU A 188 5.54 15.54 -4.22
CA LEU A 188 5.38 16.86 -4.82
C LEU A 188 4.00 17.46 -4.49
N SER A 189 2.94 16.66 -4.52
CA SER A 189 1.60 17.08 -4.13
C SER A 189 1.55 17.50 -2.66
N MET A 190 2.13 16.70 -1.76
CA MET A 190 2.17 17.01 -0.33
C MET A 190 3.00 18.26 -0.04
N VAL A 191 4.14 18.42 -0.70
CA VAL A 191 4.98 19.62 -0.59
C VAL A 191 4.24 20.85 -1.09
N GLY A 192 3.55 20.77 -2.23
CA GLY A 192 2.76 21.86 -2.79
C GLY A 192 1.65 22.33 -1.85
N GLU A 193 0.86 21.41 -1.31
CA GLU A 193 -0.22 21.75 -0.37
C GLU A 193 0.31 22.20 0.99
N ALA A 194 1.44 21.66 1.47
CA ALA A 194 2.10 22.14 2.67
C ALA A 194 2.63 23.57 2.52
N PHE A 195 3.18 23.94 1.36
CA PHE A 195 3.57 25.34 1.09
C PHE A 195 2.36 26.28 1.10
N ARG A 196 1.21 25.85 0.55
CA ARG A 196 -0.04 26.61 0.64
C ARG A 196 -0.49 26.77 2.09
N PHE A 197 -0.42 25.73 2.91
CA PHE A 197 -0.69 25.83 4.35
C PHE A 197 0.20 26.87 5.04
N PHE A 198 1.52 26.84 4.80
CA PHE A 198 2.47 27.78 5.42
C PHE A 198 2.35 29.23 4.92
N SER A 199 1.55 29.48 3.87
CA SER A 199 1.15 30.84 3.51
C SER A 199 0.12 31.44 4.48
N PHE A 200 -0.62 30.59 5.21
CA PHE A 200 -1.62 31.00 6.21
C PHE A 200 -1.08 30.97 7.65
N VAL A 201 -0.20 30.00 7.94
CA VAL A 201 0.33 29.74 9.29
C VAL A 201 1.85 29.83 9.28
N ASN A 202 2.43 30.52 10.27
CA ASN A 202 3.88 30.61 10.39
C ASN A 202 4.48 29.21 10.69
N PRO A 203 5.55 28.77 9.98
CA PRO A 203 6.18 27.49 10.25
C PRO A 203 6.64 27.32 11.70
N MET A 204 7.13 28.37 12.37
CA MET A 204 7.56 28.27 13.77
C MET A 204 6.40 28.01 14.72
N ASP A 205 5.25 28.68 14.50
CA ASP A 205 4.05 28.45 15.31
C ASP A 205 3.49 27.04 15.11
N PHE A 206 3.65 26.48 13.91
CA PHE A 206 3.29 25.10 13.61
C PHE A 206 4.24 24.10 14.31
N PHE A 207 5.56 24.19 14.05
CA PHE A 207 6.54 23.22 14.55
C PHE A 207 6.76 23.27 16.06
N PHE A 208 6.71 24.47 16.66
CA PHE A 208 6.96 24.69 18.09
C PHE A 208 5.70 25.00 18.90
N GLY A 209 4.53 25.05 18.27
CA GLY A 209 3.28 25.28 18.97
C GLY A 209 2.90 24.13 19.89
N THR A 210 2.46 24.46 21.11
CA THR A 210 2.06 23.50 22.15
C THR A 210 0.55 23.32 22.27
N THR A 211 -0.23 24.04 21.46
CA THR A 211 -1.69 23.99 21.48
C THR A 211 -2.23 23.56 20.13
N TRP A 212 -3.07 22.54 20.16
CA TRP A 212 -3.85 22.10 19.00
C TRP A 212 -5.32 22.47 19.21
N ASN A 213 -5.73 23.58 18.62
CA ASN A 213 -7.11 24.06 18.64
C ASN A 213 -7.40 24.90 17.38
N PRO A 214 -7.53 24.26 16.21
CA PRO A 214 -7.83 24.94 14.95
C PRO A 214 -9.30 25.38 14.92
N ARG A 215 -9.67 26.43 15.68
CA ARG A 215 -11.01 27.02 15.68
C ARG A 215 -11.04 28.30 14.85
N PHE A 216 -12.04 28.42 13.97
CA PHE A 216 -12.35 29.61 13.16
C PHE A 216 -11.26 30.05 12.17
N SER A 217 -10.76 29.12 11.35
CA SER A 217 -9.90 29.45 10.21
C SER A 217 -10.71 29.81 8.96
N THR A 218 -11.26 31.02 8.90
CA THR A 218 -11.92 31.51 7.67
C THR A 218 -10.89 31.98 6.63
N VAL A 219 -11.17 31.72 5.36
CA VAL A 219 -10.37 32.18 4.22
C VAL A 219 -10.33 33.72 4.24
N GLY A 220 -9.13 34.31 4.25
CA GLY A 220 -8.92 35.77 4.18
C GLY A 220 -8.36 36.44 5.44
N THR A 221 -8.22 35.72 6.57
CA THR A 221 -7.61 36.26 7.80
C THR A 221 -6.21 35.70 8.00
N SER A 222 -5.17 36.53 7.94
CA SER A 222 -3.78 36.15 8.22
C SER A 222 -3.50 36.09 9.72
N GLY A 223 -2.71 35.10 10.17
CA GLY A 223 -2.31 34.97 11.59
C GLY A 223 -3.17 34.01 12.40
N GLN A 224 -3.60 32.89 11.81
CA GLN A 224 -4.40 31.88 12.51
C GLN A 224 -3.54 31.07 13.48
N THR A 225 -3.98 30.99 14.74
CA THR A 225 -3.28 30.30 15.83
C THR A 225 -3.94 28.97 16.17
N GLY A 226 -3.19 28.04 16.80
CA GLY A 226 -3.74 26.76 17.30
C GLY A 226 -3.45 25.54 16.42
N PHE A 227 -2.50 25.62 15.49
CA PHE A 227 -2.04 24.49 14.67
C PHE A 227 -0.74 23.85 15.20
N GLY A 228 -0.45 23.97 16.50
CA GLY A 228 0.80 23.49 17.09
C GLY A 228 0.92 21.97 17.06
N MET A 229 1.95 21.44 16.41
CA MET A 229 2.10 19.99 16.19
C MET A 229 2.66 19.23 17.41
N LEU A 230 3.28 19.91 18.38
CA LEU A 230 4.01 19.24 19.47
C LEU A 230 3.15 18.28 20.30
N PRO A 231 1.89 18.58 20.67
CA PRO A 231 1.03 17.63 21.36
C PRO A 231 0.80 16.34 20.56
N LEU A 232 0.66 16.47 19.24
CA LEU A 232 0.45 15.34 18.33
C LEU A 232 1.72 14.51 18.16
N LEU A 233 2.87 15.17 18.03
CA LEU A 233 4.18 14.53 17.98
C LEU A 233 4.45 13.77 19.28
N ALA A 234 4.22 14.41 20.43
CA ALA A 234 4.38 13.82 21.75
C ALA A 234 3.47 12.61 21.95
N GLY A 235 2.18 12.70 21.60
CA GLY A 235 1.27 11.56 21.63
C GLY A 235 1.73 10.40 20.73
N THR A 236 2.22 10.72 19.53
CA THR A 236 2.73 9.71 18.57
C THR A 236 3.93 8.97 19.14
N PHE A 237 4.92 9.69 19.68
CA PHE A 237 6.10 9.08 20.28
C PHE A 237 5.79 8.38 21.60
N LEU A 238 4.90 8.91 22.43
CA LEU A 238 4.50 8.27 23.70
C LEU A 238 3.94 6.87 23.43
N ILE A 239 2.99 6.76 22.51
CA ILE A 239 2.40 5.47 22.12
C ILE A 239 3.44 4.55 21.49
N ALA A 240 4.27 5.06 20.57
CA ALA A 240 5.32 4.26 19.94
C ALA A 240 6.35 3.74 20.96
N CYS A 241 6.74 4.55 21.95
CA CYS A 241 7.65 4.14 23.02
C CYS A 241 7.05 3.03 23.88
N ILE A 242 5.77 3.14 24.27
CA ILE A 242 5.06 2.08 25.02
C ILE A 242 5.00 0.80 24.17
N ALA A 243 4.64 0.91 22.90
CA ALA A 243 4.58 -0.23 21.98
C ALA A 243 5.92 -0.95 21.85
N LEU A 244 7.02 -0.21 21.67
CA LEU A 244 8.36 -0.76 21.56
C LEU A 244 8.85 -1.35 22.90
N ALA A 245 8.53 -0.72 24.03
CA ALA A 245 8.86 -1.25 25.35
C ALA A 245 8.22 -2.62 25.61
N VAL A 246 7.03 -2.87 25.05
CA VAL A 246 6.37 -4.18 25.09
C VAL A 246 6.94 -5.14 24.02
N ALA A 247 7.05 -4.66 22.78
CA ALA A 247 7.32 -5.52 21.63
C ALA A 247 8.77 -5.98 21.53
N ILE A 248 9.75 -5.12 21.85
CA ILE A 248 11.18 -5.46 21.78
C ILE A 248 11.53 -6.64 22.68
N PRO A 249 11.26 -6.62 24.01
CA PRO A 249 11.65 -7.71 24.88
C PRO A 249 10.92 -9.01 24.51
N ILE A 250 9.61 -8.97 24.29
CA ILE A 250 8.83 -10.18 23.99
C ILE A 250 9.21 -10.72 22.62
N GLY A 251 9.26 -9.87 21.59
CA GLY A 251 9.63 -10.25 20.23
C GLY A 251 11.04 -10.82 20.13
N LEU A 252 12.03 -10.19 20.78
CA LEU A 252 13.41 -10.65 20.76
C LEU A 252 13.56 -11.99 21.52
N MET A 253 12.88 -12.17 22.65
CA MET A 253 12.91 -13.44 23.38
C MET A 253 12.24 -14.56 22.58
N CYS A 254 11.14 -14.28 21.88
CA CYS A 254 10.53 -15.23 20.95
C CYS A 254 11.49 -15.61 19.81
N ALA A 255 12.18 -14.62 19.22
CA ALA A 255 13.16 -14.86 18.16
C ALA A 255 14.34 -15.73 18.63
N ILE A 256 14.92 -15.42 19.80
CA ILE A 256 16.01 -16.20 20.38
C ILE A 256 15.55 -17.63 20.67
N TYR A 257 14.34 -17.81 21.22
CA TYR A 257 13.79 -19.13 21.47
C TYR A 257 13.63 -19.92 20.17
N LEU A 258 13.03 -19.33 19.13
CA LEU A 258 12.78 -20.00 17.85
C LEU A 258 14.06 -20.34 17.07
N ALA A 259 15.03 -19.43 17.08
CA ALA A 259 16.28 -19.60 16.35
C ALA A 259 17.22 -20.59 17.03
N GLU A 260 17.31 -20.54 18.37
CA GLU A 260 18.37 -21.25 19.09
C GLU A 260 17.85 -22.41 19.94
N TYR A 261 16.68 -22.33 20.55
CA TYR A 261 16.20 -23.35 21.52
C TYR A 261 15.10 -24.28 20.99
N ALA A 262 14.27 -23.82 20.05
CA ALA A 262 13.08 -24.53 19.63
C ALA A 262 13.42 -25.81 18.82
N PRO A 263 12.78 -26.95 19.14
CA PRO A 263 12.82 -28.12 18.26
C PRO A 263 12.20 -27.82 16.90
N ASN A 264 12.65 -28.52 15.85
CA ASN A 264 12.16 -28.34 14.48
C ASN A 264 10.62 -28.37 14.36
N ARG A 265 9.95 -29.23 15.14
CA ARG A 265 8.47 -29.32 15.17
C ARG A 265 7.79 -28.07 15.72
N VAL A 266 8.34 -27.49 16.79
CA VAL A 266 7.81 -26.26 17.39
C VAL A 266 8.02 -25.12 16.40
N ARG A 267 9.22 -25.02 15.82
CA ARG A 267 9.55 -23.99 14.83
C ARG A 267 8.66 -24.06 13.60
N SER A 268 8.41 -25.25 13.06
CA SER A 268 7.57 -25.44 11.86
C SER A 268 6.09 -25.04 12.05
N ILE A 269 5.63 -24.91 13.30
CA ILE A 269 4.27 -24.49 13.63
C ILE A 269 4.25 -23.03 14.08
N ALA A 270 5.13 -22.65 15.00
CA ALA A 270 5.13 -21.33 15.60
C ALA A 270 5.50 -20.21 14.60
N LYS A 271 6.50 -20.42 13.72
CA LYS A 271 6.94 -19.40 12.77
C LYS A 271 5.81 -19.01 11.79
N PRO A 272 5.12 -19.95 11.10
CA PRO A 272 3.97 -19.60 10.27
C PRO A 272 2.84 -18.91 11.04
N ILE A 273 2.55 -19.32 12.28
CA ILE A 273 1.52 -18.66 13.11
C ILE A 273 1.90 -17.20 13.37
N ILE A 274 3.16 -16.93 13.75
CA ILE A 274 3.65 -15.57 13.98
C ILE A 274 3.55 -14.73 12.69
N GLU A 275 3.92 -15.29 11.54
CA GLU A 275 3.79 -14.60 10.25
C GLU A 275 2.33 -14.31 9.87
N ILE A 276 1.41 -15.23 10.17
CA ILE A 276 -0.03 -15.01 9.96
C ILE A 276 -0.56 -13.90 10.89
N LEU A 277 -0.11 -13.85 12.14
CA LEU A 277 -0.49 -12.77 13.08
C LEU A 277 -0.08 -11.39 12.56
N ALA A 278 1.04 -11.27 11.83
CA ALA A 278 1.45 -10.03 11.20
C ALA A 278 0.51 -9.57 10.06
N GLY A 279 -0.31 -10.47 9.53
CA GLY A 279 -1.31 -10.20 8.48
C GLY A 279 -2.67 -9.75 9.00
N ILE A 280 -2.91 -9.73 10.31
CA ILE A 280 -4.19 -9.28 10.89
C ILE A 280 -4.38 -7.77 10.62
N PRO A 281 -5.54 -7.35 10.06
CA PRO A 281 -5.81 -5.95 9.83
C PRO A 281 -5.77 -5.11 11.12
N THR A 282 -5.15 -3.94 11.05
CA THR A 282 -4.94 -3.06 12.22
C THR A 282 -6.22 -2.56 12.87
N ILE A 283 -7.31 -2.45 12.09
CA ILE A 283 -8.65 -2.11 12.61
C ILE A 283 -9.18 -3.14 13.60
N VAL A 284 -8.85 -4.43 13.41
CA VAL A 284 -9.26 -5.51 14.32
C VAL A 284 -8.57 -5.34 15.68
N TYR A 285 -7.28 -4.99 15.67
CA TYR A 285 -6.55 -4.64 16.88
C TYR A 285 -7.12 -3.39 17.56
N GLY A 286 -7.50 -2.35 16.81
CA GLY A 286 -8.13 -1.15 17.37
C GLY A 286 -9.47 -1.45 18.06
N PHE A 287 -10.30 -2.31 17.47
CA PHE A 287 -11.56 -2.74 18.08
C PHE A 287 -11.32 -3.59 19.34
N PHE A 288 -10.36 -4.52 19.29
CA PHE A 288 -9.93 -5.30 20.46
C PHE A 288 -9.38 -4.41 21.59
N ALA A 289 -8.65 -3.35 21.25
CA ALA A 289 -8.18 -2.36 22.21
C ALA A 289 -9.34 -1.67 22.92
N LEU A 290 -10.35 -1.23 22.16
CA LEU A 290 -11.48 -0.47 22.70
C LEU A 290 -12.41 -1.31 23.58
N ILE A 291 -12.66 -2.56 23.21
CA ILE A 291 -13.71 -3.38 23.85
C ILE A 291 -13.16 -4.37 24.87
N THR A 292 -11.89 -4.76 24.75
CA THR A 292 -11.29 -5.74 25.66
C THR A 292 -10.18 -5.13 26.49
N VAL A 293 -9.12 -4.61 25.86
CA VAL A 293 -7.92 -4.19 26.59
C VAL A 293 -8.15 -2.90 27.39
N GLY A 294 -8.87 -1.93 26.84
CA GLY A 294 -9.20 -0.68 27.51
C GLY A 294 -9.98 -0.90 28.81
N PRO A 295 -11.15 -1.57 28.78
CA PRO A 295 -11.89 -1.91 29.98
C PRO A 295 -11.08 -2.73 30.99
N PHE A 296 -10.31 -3.71 30.52
CA PHE A 296 -9.42 -4.51 31.39
C PHE A 296 -8.39 -3.64 32.13
N LEU A 297 -7.74 -2.69 31.44
CA LEU A 297 -6.77 -1.79 32.05
C LEU A 297 -7.42 -0.78 33.00
N THR A 298 -8.64 -0.32 32.69
CA THR A 298 -9.41 0.54 33.60
C THR A 298 -9.77 -0.20 34.89
N GLU A 299 -10.25 -1.44 34.81
CA GLU A 299 -10.52 -2.28 35.98
C GLU A 299 -9.25 -2.57 36.81
N LEU A 300 -8.13 -2.88 36.14
CA LEU A 300 -6.83 -3.03 36.79
C LEU A 300 -6.38 -1.74 37.49
N GLY A 301 -6.59 -0.60 36.85
CA GLY A 301 -6.32 0.72 37.42
C GLY A 301 -7.12 0.96 38.69
N HIS A 302 -8.43 0.67 38.68
CA HIS A 302 -9.28 0.78 39.86
C HIS A 302 -8.80 -0.09 41.03
N LEU A 303 -8.32 -1.31 40.75
CA LEU A 303 -7.76 -2.20 41.77
C LEU A 303 -6.45 -1.65 42.37
N LEU A 304 -5.66 -0.92 41.58
CA LEU A 304 -4.38 -0.33 42.00
C LEU A 304 -4.49 1.13 42.47
N HIS A 305 -5.71 1.68 42.53
CA HIS A 305 -5.98 3.11 42.79
C HIS A 305 -5.29 4.07 41.81
N ILE A 306 -5.16 3.66 40.54
CA ILE A 306 -4.63 4.45 39.43
C ILE A 306 -5.77 4.71 38.44
N ASP A 307 -6.02 5.96 38.09
CA ASP A 307 -7.05 6.30 37.11
C ASP A 307 -6.52 6.08 35.67
N ILE A 308 -6.91 4.95 35.08
CA ILE A 308 -6.53 4.58 33.71
C ILE A 308 -7.75 4.70 32.81
N ARG A 309 -7.71 5.64 31.86
CA ARG A 309 -8.76 5.76 30.86
C ARG A 309 -8.72 4.57 29.91
N ALA A 310 -9.90 4.04 29.55
CA ALA A 310 -10.00 2.96 28.59
C ALA A 310 -9.35 3.32 27.24
N THR A 311 -9.50 4.59 26.82
CA THR A 311 -8.90 5.16 25.61
C THR A 311 -7.59 5.91 25.86
N SER A 312 -6.74 5.38 26.74
CA SER A 312 -5.45 5.99 27.10
C SER A 312 -4.32 5.67 26.11
N ALA A 313 -3.25 6.45 26.17
CA ALA A 313 -2.01 6.17 25.44
C ALA A 313 -1.43 4.79 25.78
N LEU A 314 -1.59 4.34 27.03
CA LEU A 314 -1.19 3.01 27.49
C LEU A 314 -1.97 1.91 26.76
N THR A 315 -3.30 2.01 26.69
CA THR A 315 -4.14 1.01 25.99
C THR A 315 -3.71 0.90 24.52
N ALA A 316 -3.62 2.04 23.82
CA ALA A 316 -3.21 2.07 22.42
C ALA A 316 -1.78 1.53 22.23
N GLY A 317 -0.86 1.90 23.11
CA GLY A 317 0.55 1.48 23.08
C GLY A 317 0.72 -0.02 23.32
N ILE A 318 0.03 -0.60 24.30
CA ILE A 318 0.10 -2.05 24.58
C ILE A 318 -0.41 -2.85 23.39
N VAL A 319 -1.57 -2.50 22.84
CA VAL A 319 -2.14 -3.25 21.70
C VAL A 319 -1.31 -3.07 20.44
N MET A 320 -0.78 -1.87 20.20
CA MET A 320 0.20 -1.65 19.15
C MET A 320 1.46 -2.49 19.38
N GLY A 321 1.94 -2.60 20.62
CA GLY A 321 3.03 -3.50 20.99
C GLY A 321 2.73 -4.95 20.62
N LEU A 322 1.54 -5.46 20.95
CA LEU A 322 1.10 -6.81 20.57
C LEU A 322 1.12 -7.04 19.05
N MET A 323 0.71 -6.03 18.27
CA MET A 323 0.80 -6.07 16.80
C MET A 323 2.25 -6.07 16.30
N VAL A 324 3.17 -5.38 16.99
CA VAL A 324 4.58 -5.27 16.59
C VAL A 324 5.41 -6.51 16.97
N ILE A 325 5.01 -7.28 17.99
CA ILE A 325 5.72 -8.50 18.44
C ILE A 325 6.02 -9.47 17.27
N PRO A 326 5.05 -9.85 16.40
CA PRO A 326 5.33 -10.73 15.28
C PRO A 326 6.39 -10.21 14.30
N PHE A 327 6.44 -8.90 14.07
CA PHE A 327 7.43 -8.28 13.18
C PHE A 327 8.83 -8.39 13.77
N ILE A 328 9.01 -8.00 15.04
CA ILE A 328 10.31 -8.08 15.72
C ILE A 328 10.76 -9.53 15.84
N SER A 329 9.86 -10.44 16.24
CA SER A 329 10.14 -11.86 16.40
C SER A 329 10.56 -12.51 15.09
N SER A 330 9.78 -12.32 14.02
CA SER A 330 10.05 -12.98 12.74
C SER A 330 11.34 -12.47 12.08
N LEU A 331 11.55 -11.15 12.02
CA LEU A 331 12.76 -10.57 11.44
C LEU A 331 14.01 -10.92 12.25
N SER A 332 13.94 -10.83 13.58
CA SER A 332 15.08 -11.15 14.44
C SER A 332 15.44 -12.65 14.37
N ASP A 333 14.45 -13.55 14.24
CA ASP A 333 14.69 -14.99 14.04
C ASP A 333 15.46 -15.27 12.73
N ASP A 334 15.10 -14.57 11.65
CA ASP A 334 15.81 -14.70 10.36
C ASP A 334 17.26 -14.24 10.48
N ILE A 335 17.48 -13.09 11.13
CA ILE A 335 18.82 -12.53 11.35
C ILE A 335 19.68 -13.46 12.23
N LEU A 336 19.12 -13.97 13.33
CA LEU A 336 19.82 -14.90 14.22
C LEU A 336 20.20 -16.18 13.46
N THR A 337 19.28 -16.74 12.68
CA THR A 337 19.53 -17.97 11.90
C THR A 337 20.60 -17.77 10.82
N GLN A 338 20.78 -16.55 10.30
CA GLN A 338 21.80 -16.22 9.30
C GLN A 338 23.23 -16.16 9.84
N VAL A 339 23.43 -16.07 11.15
CA VAL A 339 24.79 -16.14 11.74
C VAL A 339 25.45 -17.45 11.28
N PRO A 340 26.73 -17.45 10.84
CA PRO A 340 27.38 -18.68 10.38
C PRO A 340 27.45 -19.77 11.46
N LYS A 341 27.27 -21.05 11.06
CA LYS A 341 27.43 -22.20 11.98
C LYS A 341 28.84 -22.31 12.54
N ALA A 342 29.87 -21.96 11.76
CA ALA A 342 31.26 -22.00 12.19
C ALA A 342 31.53 -21.16 13.45
N LEU A 343 30.88 -20.01 13.61
CA LEU A 343 31.01 -19.18 14.82
C LEU A 343 30.40 -19.88 16.05
N ARG A 344 29.28 -20.59 15.87
CA ARG A 344 28.64 -21.37 16.92
C ARG A 344 29.50 -22.57 17.32
N ASP A 345 29.93 -23.33 16.33
CA ASP A 345 30.73 -24.53 16.54
C ASP A 345 32.10 -24.20 17.15
N GLY A 346 32.71 -23.07 16.75
CA GLY A 346 33.95 -22.57 17.34
C GLY A 346 33.80 -22.18 18.83
N SER A 347 32.72 -21.50 19.19
CA SER A 347 32.40 -21.16 20.59
C SER A 347 32.19 -22.42 21.45
N LEU A 348 31.40 -23.37 20.94
CA LEU A 348 31.15 -24.64 21.63
C LEU A 348 32.43 -25.49 21.75
N GLY A 349 33.30 -25.46 20.73
CA GLY A 349 34.60 -26.14 20.73
C GLY A 349 35.58 -25.60 21.78
N LEU A 350 35.42 -24.35 22.21
CA LEU A 350 36.16 -23.74 23.33
C LEU A 350 35.55 -24.08 24.70
N GLY A 351 34.54 -24.94 24.76
CA GLY A 351 33.87 -25.35 26.00
C GLY A 351 32.78 -24.38 26.49
N ALA A 352 32.37 -23.40 25.67
CA ALA A 352 31.30 -22.48 26.04
C ALA A 352 29.94 -23.21 26.09
N THR A 353 29.09 -22.81 27.03
CA THR A 353 27.70 -23.29 27.05
C THR A 353 26.88 -22.71 25.90
N LYS A 354 25.73 -23.31 25.59
CA LYS A 354 24.79 -22.78 24.58
C LYS A 354 24.38 -21.34 24.89
N SER A 355 24.04 -21.04 26.14
CA SER A 355 23.66 -19.70 26.58
C SER A 355 24.80 -18.68 26.46
N GLU A 356 26.04 -19.10 26.74
CA GLU A 356 27.21 -18.24 26.52
C GLU A 356 27.49 -17.98 25.05
N THR A 357 27.37 -19.01 24.21
CA THR A 357 27.50 -18.87 22.75
C THR A 357 26.47 -17.88 22.20
N ILE A 358 25.23 -17.97 22.66
CA ILE A 358 24.16 -17.04 22.24
C ILE A 358 24.49 -15.61 22.69
N ARG A 359 24.86 -15.41 23.97
CA ARG A 359 25.10 -14.07 24.54
C ARG A 359 26.38 -13.41 24.04
N LYS A 360 27.46 -14.17 23.87
CA LYS A 360 28.80 -13.63 23.58
C LYS A 360 29.17 -13.68 22.10
N VAL A 361 28.49 -14.50 21.29
CA VAL A 361 28.82 -14.68 19.87
C VAL A 361 27.64 -14.38 18.96
N VAL A 362 26.51 -15.08 19.14
CA VAL A 362 25.37 -14.95 18.20
C VAL A 362 24.70 -13.59 18.31
N LEU A 363 24.33 -13.14 19.52
CA LEU A 363 23.66 -11.85 19.72
C LEU A 363 24.52 -10.65 19.28
N PRO A 364 25.83 -10.57 19.63
CA PRO A 364 26.68 -9.49 19.14
C PRO A 364 26.80 -9.49 17.61
N ALA A 365 26.95 -10.65 16.97
CA ALA A 365 27.04 -10.75 15.51
C ALA A 365 25.71 -10.38 14.82
N ALA A 366 24.57 -10.68 15.45
CA ALA A 366 23.23 -10.38 14.95
C ALA A 366 22.74 -8.96 15.30
N LEU A 367 23.40 -8.25 16.23
CA LEU A 367 22.99 -6.94 16.74
C LEU A 367 22.67 -5.91 15.66
N PRO A 368 23.45 -5.79 14.56
CA PRO A 368 23.15 -4.81 13.51
C PRO A 368 21.84 -5.10 12.78
N GLY A 369 21.58 -6.38 12.52
CA GLY A 369 20.32 -6.81 11.94
C GLY A 369 19.16 -6.57 12.91
N ILE A 370 19.31 -6.95 14.17
CA ILE A 370 18.26 -6.80 15.20
C ILE A 370 17.91 -5.32 15.38
N THR A 371 18.92 -4.44 15.48
CA THR A 371 18.71 -2.99 15.57
C THR A 371 18.00 -2.44 14.32
N GLY A 372 18.36 -2.92 13.13
CA GLY A 372 17.61 -2.62 11.89
C GLY A 372 16.14 -3.06 11.97
N ALA A 373 15.86 -4.28 12.43
CA ALA A 373 14.50 -4.79 12.60
C ALA A 373 13.69 -3.97 13.63
N VAL A 374 14.31 -3.56 14.74
CA VAL A 374 13.69 -2.70 15.75
C VAL A 374 13.38 -1.30 15.19
N LEU A 375 14.29 -0.71 14.41
CA LEU A 375 14.06 0.61 13.80
C LEU A 375 12.97 0.57 12.71
N LEU A 376 12.87 -0.53 11.95
CA LEU A 376 11.77 -0.77 11.02
C LEU A 376 10.43 -0.90 11.77
N ALA A 377 10.41 -1.63 12.88
CA ALA A 377 9.25 -1.75 13.75
C ALA A 377 8.84 -0.39 14.37
N ALA A 378 9.81 0.42 14.80
CA ALA A 378 9.57 1.77 15.30
C ALA A 378 8.95 2.67 14.24
N SER A 379 9.47 2.63 13.01
CA SER A 379 8.94 3.40 11.87
C SER A 379 7.49 3.01 11.56
N ARG A 380 7.15 1.73 11.69
CA ARG A 380 5.77 1.24 11.55
C ARG A 380 4.86 1.72 12.70
N ALA A 381 5.34 1.68 13.93
CA ALA A 381 4.59 2.12 15.11
C ALA A 381 4.25 3.63 15.05
N ILE A 382 5.20 4.46 14.61
CA ILE A 382 5.00 5.90 14.43
C ILE A 382 3.97 6.20 13.31
N GLY A 383 3.94 5.37 12.26
CA GLY A 383 2.96 5.45 11.17
C GLY A 383 1.63 4.76 11.46
N GLU A 384 1.42 4.18 12.65
CA GLU A 384 0.19 3.45 12.95
C GLU A 384 -1.00 4.41 13.02
N THR A 385 -2.10 3.99 12.41
CA THR A 385 -3.26 4.87 12.19
C THR A 385 -4.53 4.30 12.83
N MET A 386 -4.87 3.04 12.57
CA MET A 386 -6.21 2.54 12.92
C MET A 386 -6.35 2.13 14.38
N ILE A 387 -5.29 1.54 14.96
CA ILE A 387 -5.29 1.27 16.41
C ILE A 387 -5.47 2.58 17.18
N VAL A 388 -4.77 3.62 16.75
CA VAL A 388 -4.70 4.89 17.45
C VAL A 388 -5.98 5.72 17.28
N VAL A 389 -6.57 5.73 16.08
CA VAL A 389 -7.87 6.36 15.80
C VAL A 389 -8.97 5.80 16.71
N LEU A 390 -8.96 4.49 16.94
CA LEU A 390 -9.99 3.84 17.75
C LEU A 390 -9.69 3.87 19.25
N ALA A 391 -8.41 3.79 19.66
CA ALA A 391 -8.05 3.50 21.04
C ALA A 391 -7.41 4.67 21.82
N ALA A 392 -6.90 5.73 21.18
CA ALA A 392 -6.15 6.77 21.90
C ALA A 392 -6.98 7.95 22.44
N GLY A 393 -8.29 8.00 22.14
CA GLY A 393 -9.23 8.96 22.73
C GLY A 393 -9.19 10.39 22.15
N ASN A 394 -8.34 10.66 21.15
CA ASN A 394 -8.31 11.88 20.34
C ASN A 394 -8.27 13.19 21.16
N SER A 395 -7.40 13.25 22.17
CA SER A 395 -7.23 14.42 23.03
C SER A 395 -5.85 15.04 22.81
N PRO A 396 -5.71 16.13 22.03
CA PRO A 396 -4.41 16.65 21.61
C PRO A 396 -3.80 17.56 22.70
N VAL A 397 -3.55 16.99 23.87
CA VAL A 397 -2.94 17.66 25.03
C VAL A 397 -1.47 17.24 25.13
N LEU A 398 -0.59 18.19 25.45
CA LEU A 398 0.82 17.90 25.71
C LEU A 398 0.96 17.28 27.10
N THR A 399 0.96 15.96 27.17
CA THR A 399 1.08 15.19 28.42
C THR A 399 2.11 14.07 28.27
N GLY A 400 2.83 13.80 29.36
CA GLY A 400 3.70 12.61 29.48
C GLY A 400 3.01 11.45 30.20
N ASN A 401 1.76 11.64 30.65
CA ASN A 401 1.03 10.64 31.41
C ASN A 401 0.45 9.57 30.47
N PRO A 402 0.89 8.30 30.56
CA PRO A 402 0.40 7.25 29.67
C PRO A 402 -1.05 6.84 29.97
N PHE A 403 -1.61 7.21 31.13
CA PHE A 403 -2.96 6.84 31.55
C PHE A 403 -4.05 7.79 31.00
N GLU A 404 -3.63 8.90 30.38
CA GLU A 404 -4.51 9.88 29.76
C GLU A 404 -4.73 9.59 28.26
N ALA A 405 -5.83 10.12 27.73
CA ALA A 405 -6.08 10.12 26.30
C ALA A 405 -5.15 11.12 25.61
N VAL A 406 -4.64 10.75 24.44
CA VAL A 406 -3.77 11.59 23.61
C VAL A 406 -4.30 11.64 22.17
N SER A 407 -3.74 12.49 21.33
CA SER A 407 -3.96 12.43 19.88
C SER A 407 -2.63 12.30 19.18
N THR A 408 -2.62 11.63 18.04
CA THR A 408 -1.42 11.46 17.21
C THR A 408 -1.55 12.22 15.91
N MET A 409 -0.44 12.34 15.20
CA MET A 409 -0.44 12.93 13.86
C MET A 409 -1.36 12.18 12.92
N THR A 410 -1.32 10.85 12.94
CA THR A 410 -2.14 10.00 12.06
C THR A 410 -3.64 10.17 12.32
N VAL A 411 -4.06 10.21 13.60
CA VAL A 411 -5.45 10.48 13.98
C VAL A 411 -5.91 11.84 13.47
N THR A 412 -5.04 12.85 13.63
CA THR A 412 -5.35 14.21 13.22
C THR A 412 -5.43 14.35 11.70
N ILE A 413 -4.54 13.70 10.96
CA ILE A 413 -4.57 13.65 9.48
C ILE A 413 -5.91 13.06 9.02
N VAL A 414 -6.33 11.93 9.60
CA VAL A 414 -7.63 11.32 9.26
C VAL A 414 -8.77 12.30 9.53
N ASN A 415 -8.83 12.87 10.73
CA ASN A 415 -9.92 13.77 11.12
C ASN A 415 -10.06 15.01 10.23
N GLN A 416 -8.94 15.56 9.72
CA GLN A 416 -8.97 16.74 8.85
C GLN A 416 -9.27 16.42 7.38
N LEU A 417 -9.06 15.17 6.94
CA LEU A 417 -9.37 14.74 5.58
C LEU A 417 -10.78 14.15 5.44
N THR A 418 -11.39 13.70 6.53
CA THR A 418 -12.76 13.17 6.54
C THR A 418 -13.82 14.20 6.95
N GLY A 419 -13.43 15.43 7.28
CA GLY A 419 -14.37 16.49 7.69
C GLY A 419 -15.05 17.19 6.51
N ASP A 420 -16.24 17.76 6.75
CA ASP A 420 -17.02 18.57 5.78
C ASP A 420 -16.42 19.98 5.55
N THR A 421 -15.10 20.11 5.61
CA THR A 421 -14.38 21.38 5.47
C THR A 421 -14.07 21.67 4.00
N ASP A 422 -14.08 22.95 3.63
CA ASP A 422 -13.57 23.40 2.32
C ASP A 422 -12.11 22.99 2.16
N PHE A 423 -11.79 22.22 1.11
CA PHE A 423 -10.45 21.74 0.80
C PHE A 423 -9.42 22.86 0.60
N ALA A 424 -9.85 24.09 0.32
CA ALA A 424 -8.98 25.25 0.22
C ALA A 424 -8.69 25.92 1.59
N SER A 425 -9.35 25.49 2.66
CA SER A 425 -9.17 26.07 3.99
C SER A 425 -7.85 25.63 4.65
N PRO A 426 -7.24 26.46 5.50
CA PRO A 426 -6.06 26.08 6.29
C PRO A 426 -6.30 24.83 7.16
N GLN A 427 -7.54 24.60 7.58
CA GLN A 427 -7.94 23.45 8.38
C GLN A 427 -7.80 22.11 7.63
N SER A 428 -8.13 22.06 6.34
CA SER A 428 -7.90 20.85 5.53
C SER A 428 -6.44 20.73 5.09
N LEU A 429 -5.81 21.87 4.75
CA LEU A 429 -4.43 21.92 4.27
C LEU A 429 -3.40 21.44 5.32
N VAL A 430 -3.69 21.62 6.62
CA VAL A 430 -2.79 21.16 7.69
C VAL A 430 -2.52 19.64 7.65
N ALA A 431 -3.44 18.84 7.11
CA ALA A 431 -3.25 17.40 6.97
C ALA A 431 -2.03 17.08 6.07
N PHE A 432 -1.81 17.87 5.02
CA PHE A 432 -0.65 17.71 4.14
C PHE A 432 0.66 18.12 4.83
N ALA A 433 0.64 19.19 5.63
CA ALA A 433 1.80 19.61 6.42
C ALA A 433 2.18 18.58 7.50
N LEU A 434 1.19 18.05 8.22
CA LEU A 434 1.39 16.94 9.18
C LEU A 434 1.89 15.68 8.49
N GLY A 435 1.27 15.30 7.37
CA GLY A 435 1.67 14.15 6.58
C GLY A 435 3.10 14.27 6.06
N LEU A 436 3.49 15.45 5.55
CA LEU A 436 4.84 15.71 5.06
C LEU A 436 5.85 15.60 6.20
N THR A 437 5.49 16.13 7.38
CA THR A 437 6.34 16.06 8.57
C THR A 437 6.53 14.61 9.03
N LEU A 438 5.46 13.81 9.09
CA LEU A 438 5.53 12.38 9.42
C LEU A 438 6.36 11.60 8.38
N PHE A 439 6.21 11.92 7.09
CA PHE A 439 7.03 11.33 6.01
C PHE A 439 8.51 11.64 6.21
N VAL A 440 8.87 12.89 6.51
CA VAL A 440 10.26 13.29 6.76
C VAL A 440 10.83 12.57 7.99
N ILE A 441 10.06 12.48 9.09
CA ILE A 441 10.47 11.76 10.30
C ILE A 441 10.72 10.27 10.01
N THR A 442 9.77 9.62 9.33
CA THR A 442 9.88 8.19 9.01
C THR A 442 11.00 7.91 8.01
N LEU A 443 11.20 8.78 7.02
CA LEU A 443 12.33 8.69 6.10
C LEU A 443 13.65 8.81 6.85
N PHE A 444 13.79 9.81 7.73
CA PHE A 444 14.99 10.03 8.53
C PHE A 444 15.33 8.81 9.40
N LEU A 445 14.34 8.22 10.09
CA LEU A 445 14.52 6.99 10.87
C LEU A 445 14.95 5.81 10.02
N ASN A 446 14.36 5.63 8.83
CA ASN A 446 14.73 4.56 7.91
C ASN A 446 16.16 4.75 7.35
N VAL A 447 16.57 5.98 7.05
CA VAL A 447 17.95 6.27 6.61
C VAL A 447 18.94 5.96 7.74
N ILE A 448 18.63 6.34 8.99
CA ILE A 448 19.46 5.97 10.15
C ILE A 448 19.57 4.45 10.30
N ALA A 449 18.47 3.72 10.17
CA ALA A 449 18.47 2.26 10.23
C ALA A 449 19.41 1.65 9.18
N LEU A 450 19.36 2.16 7.95
CA LEU A 450 20.23 1.70 6.87
C LEU A 450 21.71 2.02 7.15
N MET A 451 22.01 3.22 7.67
CA MET A 451 23.38 3.60 8.02
C MET A 451 23.97 2.71 9.11
N ILE A 452 23.17 2.39 10.15
CA ILE A 452 23.59 1.47 11.21
C ILE A 452 23.88 0.09 10.64
N VAL A 453 22.96 -0.48 9.86
CA VAL A 453 23.14 -1.82 9.27
C VAL A 453 24.39 -1.89 8.39
N ARG A 454 24.67 -0.86 7.57
CA ARG A 454 25.86 -0.83 6.71
C ARG A 454 27.16 -0.81 7.52
N LYS A 455 27.25 0.03 8.55
CA LYS A 455 28.47 0.23 9.34
C LYS A 455 28.98 -1.07 9.99
N TYR A 456 28.09 -1.95 10.42
CA TYR A 456 28.49 -3.17 11.11
C TYR A 456 28.61 -4.39 10.20
N ARG A 457 28.06 -4.36 8.98
CA ARG A 457 28.24 -5.43 7.99
C ARG A 457 29.69 -5.54 7.53
N GLU A 458 30.42 -4.42 7.50
CA GLU A 458 31.84 -4.36 7.11
C GLU A 458 32.81 -5.02 8.12
N GLN A 459 32.35 -5.47 9.29
CA GLN A 459 33.23 -6.04 10.33
C GLN A 459 33.35 -7.58 10.32
N TYR A 460 32.57 -8.28 9.48
CA TYR A 460 32.49 -9.75 9.50
C TYR A 460 32.68 -10.42 8.11
N GLU A 461 32.95 -9.63 7.07
CA GLU A 461 33.62 -10.09 5.84
C GLU A 461 35.13 -9.92 6.00
#